data_AF-A0A820P534-F1
#
_entry.id   AF-A0A820P534-F1
#
_cell.length_a   1.000
_cell.length_b   1.000
_cell.length_c   1.000
_cell.angle_alpha   90.00
_cell.angle_beta   90.00
_cell.angle_gamma   90.00
#
_symmetry.space_group_name_H-M   'P 1'
#
loop_
_entity.id
_entity.type
_entity.pdbx_description
1 polymer ?
#
loop_
_entity_poly.entity_id
_entity_poly.type
_entity_poly.pdbx_seq_one_letter_code
_entity_poly.pdbx_strand_id
1 'polypeptide(L)' 'ALCAPGWIRKWHAAVRVTKSRKMVGFISAVPIKMKVYEK' A
#
# COMPACT_ATOMS: atom_id res chain seq x y z
N ALA A 1 -10.33 -4.61 0.86
CA ALA A 1 -9.60 -3.70 1.77
C ALA A 1 -8.77 -2.65 1.02
N LEU A 2 -7.96 -3.02 0.03
CA LEU A 2 -6.97 -2.12 -0.62
C LEU A 2 -7.50 -1.21 -1.74
N CYS A 3 -8.76 -1.35 -2.11
CA CYS A 3 -9.39 -0.55 -3.17
C CYS A 3 -10.41 0.42 -2.59
N ALA A 4 -10.10 1.05 -1.45
CA ALA A 4 -10.96 2.11 -0.92
C ALA A 4 -11.04 3.27 -1.94
N PRO A 5 -12.17 3.99 -2.04
CA PRO A 5 -12.31 5.12 -2.93
C PRO A 5 -11.16 6.13 -2.74
N GLY A 6 -10.43 6.46 -3.81
CA GLY A 6 -9.24 7.33 -3.77
C GLY A 6 -7.89 6.61 -3.67
N TRP A 7 -7.86 5.27 -3.73
CA TRP A 7 -6.60 4.51 -3.82
C TRP A 7 -5.83 4.84 -5.12
N ILE A 8 -4.50 4.91 -5.05
CA ILE A 8 -3.64 5.09 -6.22
C ILE A 8 -2.65 3.93 -6.36
N ARG A 9 -2.39 3.52 -7.61
CA ARG A 9 -1.50 2.38 -7.93
C ARG A 9 -0.09 2.51 -7.34
N LYS A 10 0.41 3.75 -7.18
CA LYS A 10 1.73 4.02 -6.58
C LYS A 10 1.84 3.63 -5.10
N TRP A 11 0.72 3.50 -4.39
CA TRP A 11 0.71 3.15 -2.96
C TRP A 11 0.80 1.65 -2.70
N HIS A 12 0.78 0.83 -3.75
CA HIS A 12 1.04 -0.61 -3.66
C HIS A 12 2.43 -0.89 -4.25
N ALA A 13 3.39 -1.13 -3.37
CA ALA A 13 4.75 -1.48 -3.76
C ALA A 13 5.02 -2.95 -3.43
N ALA A 14 5.46 -3.71 -4.43
CA ALA A 14 5.83 -5.12 -4.30
C ALA A 14 7.27 -5.31 -4.75
N VAL A 15 8.07 -6.00 -3.94
CA VAL A 15 9.45 -6.37 -4.30
C VAL A 15 9.45 -7.80 -4.80
N ARG A 16 10.07 -8.02 -5.97
CA ARG A 16 10.20 -9.34 -6.61
C ARG A 16 11.65 -9.63 -6.97
N VAL A 17 12.04 -10.89 -6.84
CA VAL A 17 13.34 -11.36 -7.34
C VAL A 17 13.33 -11.35 -8.86
N THR A 18 14.26 -10.64 -9.50
CA THR A 18 14.28 -10.46 -10.96
C THR A 18 14.31 -11.78 -11.73
N LYS A 19 15.11 -12.75 -11.25
CA LYS A 19 15.32 -14.04 -11.93
C LYS A 19 14.10 -14.96 -11.87
N SER A 20 13.43 -15.06 -10.74
CA SER A 20 12.32 -16.00 -10.52
C SER A 20 10.94 -15.33 -10.52
N ARG A 21 10.89 -13.99 -10.50
CA ARG A 21 9.68 -13.18 -10.29
C ARG A 21 8.92 -13.46 -8.99
N LYS A 22 9.52 -14.25 -8.08
CA LYS A 22 8.97 -14.58 -6.77
C LYS A 22 8.84 -13.30 -5.94
N MET A 23 7.66 -13.09 -5.35
CA MET A 23 7.42 -11.96 -4.46
C MET A 23 8.10 -12.22 -3.11
N VAL A 24 8.84 -11.23 -2.64
CA VAL A 24 9.59 -11.31 -1.37
C VAL A 24 9.14 -10.25 -0.35
N GLY A 25 8.32 -9.28 -0.77
CA GLY A 25 7.74 -8.29 0.12
C GLY A 25 6.65 -7.47 -0.55
N PHE A 26 5.71 -6.97 0.26
CA PHE A 26 4.61 -6.13 -0.18
C PHE A 26 4.29 -5.08 0.88
N ILE A 27 4.05 -3.84 0.46
CA ILE A 27 3.52 -2.76 1.30
C ILE A 27 2.39 -2.06 0.55
N SER A 28 1.37 -1.66 1.30
CA SER A 28 0.22 -0.93 0.78
C SER A 28 -0.15 0.24 1.69
N ALA A 29 -0.49 1.39 1.10
CA ALA A 29 -1.15 2.49 1.81
C ALA A 29 -2.58 2.68 1.28
N VAL A 30 -3.50 3.02 2.19
CA VAL A 30 -4.92 3.29 1.90
C VAL A 30 -5.26 4.65 2.51
N PRO A 31 -5.97 5.53 1.79
CA PRO A 31 -6.29 6.84 2.31
C PRO A 31 -7.34 6.72 3.43
N ILE A 32 -7.14 7.47 4.52
CA ILE A 32 -8.09 7.53 5.64
C ILE A 32 -8.20 8.96 6.18
N LYS A 33 -9.42 9.37 6.53
CA LYS A 33 -9.68 10.58 7.30
C LYS A 33 -9.79 10.18 8.77
N MET A 34 -8.72 10.39 9.53
CA MET A 34 -8.67 10.06 10.96
C MET A 34 -8.69 11.35 11.79
N LYS A 35 -9.49 11.38 12.85
CA LYS A 35 -9.43 12.45 13.87
C LYS A 35 -8.25 12.15 14.79
N VAL A 36 -7.23 13.00 14.77
CA VAL A 36 -6.12 12.92 15.72
C VAL A 36 -6.48 13.78 16.92
N TYR A 37 -6.13 13.33 18.12
CA TYR A 37 -6.38 14.08 19.35
C TYR A 37 -5.67 15.45 19.28
N GLU A 38 -6.43 16.54 19.39
CA GLU A 38 -5.89 17.87 19.67
C GLU A 38 -5.61 17.97 21.16
N LYS A 39 -4.37 18.35 21.50
CA LYS A 39 -3.90 18.46 22.88
C LYS A 39 -4.00 19.89 23.38
#